data_AF-A0A0X1L274-F1
#
_entry.id   AF-A0A0X1L274-F1
#
_cell.length_a   1.000
_cell.length_b   1.000
_cell.length_c   1.000
_cell.angle_alpha   90.00
_cell.angle_beta   90.00
_cell.angle_gamma   90.00
#
_symmetry.space_group_name_H-M   'P 1'
#
loop_
_entity.id
_entity.type
_entity.pdbx_description
1 polymer ?
#
loop_
_entity_poly.entity_id
_entity_poly.type
_entity_poly.pdbx_seq_one_letter_code
_entity_poly.pdbx_strand_id
1 'polypeptide(L)'
;MKKIIKWFAILLVSTCLAVVLLATFLFKFEYSVPNAQIIGQMIWFPEPTATGLSIVENKHPIYTIRITCGSPDNICHEGLFEYKGNTLSKIEIRDFASYLGEEITLTNGETLEPMN
;
A
#
# COMPACT_ATOMS: atom_id res chain seq x y z
N MET A 1 4.29 27.70 -44.99
CA MET A 1 5.06 26.70 -44.22
C MET A 1 5.41 27.15 -42.79
N LYS A 2 5.96 28.36 -42.55
CA LYS A 2 6.32 28.84 -41.19
C LYS A 2 5.18 28.83 -40.14
N LYS A 3 3.92 29.04 -40.55
CA LYS A 3 2.75 28.98 -39.66
C LYS A 3 2.44 27.55 -39.18
N ILE A 4 2.56 26.57 -40.08
CA ILE A 4 2.27 25.15 -39.77
C ILE A 4 3.31 24.58 -38.80
N ILE A 5 4.58 24.97 -38.97
CA ILE A 5 5.69 24.59 -38.08
C ILE A 5 5.47 25.12 -36.65
N LYS A 6 4.93 26.35 -36.50
CA LYS A 6 4.58 26.90 -35.18
C LYS A 6 3.49 26.11 -34.48
N TRP A 7 2.44 25.69 -35.20
CA TRP A 7 1.36 24.88 -34.64
C TRP A 7 1.84 23.49 -34.22
N PHE A 8 2.70 22.85 -35.02
CA PHE A 8 3.31 21.58 -34.65
C PHE A 8 4.19 21.69 -33.39
N ALA A 9 4.97 22.76 -33.26
CA ALA A 9 5.79 22.98 -32.06
C ALA A 9 4.94 23.14 -30.80
N ILE A 10 3.82 23.86 -30.88
CA ILE A 10 2.89 24.03 -29.74
C ILE A 10 2.26 22.69 -29.34
N LEU A 11 1.85 21.89 -30.33
CA LEU A 11 1.23 20.58 -30.08
C LEU A 11 2.22 19.61 -29.42
N LEU A 12 3.48 19.63 -29.86
CA LEU A 12 4.55 18.80 -29.29
C LEU A 12 4.88 19.19 -27.84
N VAL A 13 4.95 20.50 -27.54
CA VAL A 13 5.17 21.00 -26.17
C VAL A 13 3.99 20.64 -25.25
N SER A 14 2.75 20.77 -25.74
CA SER A 14 1.56 20.39 -24.97
C SER A 14 1.55 18.89 -24.64
N THR A 15 1.99 18.06 -25.59
CA THR A 15 2.02 16.60 -25.41
C THR A 15 3.11 16.21 -24.39
N CYS A 16 4.30 16.80 -24.48
CA CYS A 16 5.35 16.60 -23.47
C CYS A 16 4.89 17.03 -22.07
N LEU A 17 4.21 18.17 -21.96
CA LEU A 17 3.70 18.67 -20.68
C LEU A 17 2.67 17.70 -20.07
N ALA A 18 1.76 17.17 -20.89
CA ALA A 18 0.77 16.17 -20.46
C ALA A 18 1.43 14.87 -19.99
N VAL A 19 2.49 14.41 -20.67
CA VAL A 19 3.23 13.19 -20.26
C VAL A 19 3.97 13.41 -18.93
N VAL A 20 4.56 14.59 -18.70
CA VAL A 20 5.21 14.92 -17.42
C VAL A 20 4.18 15.00 -16.29
N LEU A 21 3.01 15.59 -16.55
CA LEU A 21 1.90 15.62 -15.59
C LEU A 21 1.40 14.21 -15.28
N LEU A 22 1.24 13.35 -16.28
CA LEU A 22 0.85 11.96 -16.10
C LEU A 22 1.89 11.19 -15.27
N ALA A 23 3.18 11.34 -15.57
CA ALA A 23 4.26 10.72 -14.82
C ALA A 23 4.24 11.17 -13.35
N THR A 24 4.14 12.47 -13.08
CA THR A 24 4.04 12.98 -11.70
C THR A 24 2.79 12.52 -10.94
N PHE A 25 1.68 12.27 -11.64
CA PHE A 25 0.50 11.64 -11.06
C PHE A 25 0.73 10.16 -10.72
N LEU A 26 1.40 9.42 -11.60
CA LEU A 26 1.71 7.99 -11.38
C LEU A 26 2.73 7.78 -10.26
N PHE A 27 3.75 8.63 -10.15
CA PHE A 27 4.77 8.53 -9.08
C PHE A 27 4.24 8.95 -7.70
N LYS A 28 3.16 9.74 -7.62
CA LYS A 28 2.58 10.16 -6.32
C LYS A 28 1.77 9.07 -5.61
N PHE A 29 1.58 7.90 -6.21
CA PHE A 29 0.89 6.77 -5.57
C PHE A 29 1.81 5.82 -4.80
N GLU A 30 3.07 6.18 -4.53
CA GLU A 30 3.75 5.59 -3.37
C GLU A 30 2.95 6.00 -2.13
N TYR A 31 2.13 5.07 -1.65
CA TYR A 31 1.40 5.15 -0.38
C TYR A 31 2.44 5.23 0.76
N SER A 32 3.02 6.41 0.94
CA SER A 32 3.78 6.73 2.13
C SER A 32 2.77 6.87 3.26
N VAL A 33 2.52 5.79 3.99
CA VAL A 33 1.61 5.79 5.14
C VAL A 33 2.17 6.77 6.17
N PRO A 34 1.61 7.98 6.31
CA PRO A 34 2.21 9.00 7.16
C PRO A 34 2.16 8.48 8.60
N ASN A 35 3.32 8.44 9.26
CA ASN A 35 3.47 8.11 10.68
C ASN A 35 3.38 6.62 11.07
N ALA A 36 3.48 5.68 10.12
CA ALA A 36 3.63 4.27 10.48
C ALA A 36 4.96 4.03 11.24
N GLN A 37 4.91 3.28 12.35
CA GLN A 37 6.07 3.01 13.21
C GLN A 37 6.28 1.51 13.35
N ILE A 38 7.53 1.05 13.33
CA ILE A 38 7.83 -0.36 13.61
C ILE A 38 8.09 -0.51 15.11
N ILE A 39 7.23 -1.26 15.80
CA ILE A 39 7.33 -1.59 17.22
C ILE A 39 7.62 -3.08 17.33
N GLY A 40 8.90 -3.45 17.47
CA GLY A 40 9.31 -4.85 17.47
C GLY A 40 9.01 -5.55 16.14
N GLN A 41 8.06 -6.50 16.14
CA GLN A 41 7.61 -7.24 14.96
C GLN A 41 6.24 -6.78 14.43
N MET A 42 5.81 -5.59 14.83
CA MET A 42 4.54 -5.00 14.45
C MET A 42 4.78 -3.68 13.70
N ILE A 43 3.99 -3.44 12.65
CA ILE A 43 3.82 -2.09 12.11
C ILE A 43 2.61 -1.46 12.78
N TRP A 44 2.79 -0.25 13.31
CA TRP A 44 1.78 0.50 14.05
C TRP A 44 1.38 1.74 13.26
N PHE A 45 0.09 1.89 13.02
CA PHE A 45 -0.55 3.02 12.37
C PHE A 45 -1.28 3.85 13.44
N PRO A 46 -0.65 4.90 14.00
CA PRO A 46 -1.16 5.60 15.19
C PRO A 46 -2.44 6.41 14.92
N GLU A 47 -2.59 6.95 13.72
CA GLU A 47 -3.78 7.69 13.30
C GLU A 47 -4.19 7.24 11.89
N PRO A 48 -5.48 7.29 11.52
CA PRO A 48 -6.62 7.70 12.35
C PRO A 48 -7.24 6.57 13.20
N THR A 49 -6.94 5.30 12.91
CA THR A 49 -7.60 4.14 13.54
C THR A 49 -6.83 3.54 14.73
N ALA A 50 -5.57 3.96 14.95
CA ALA A 50 -4.69 3.36 15.96
C ALA A 50 -4.65 1.83 15.82
N THR A 51 -4.08 1.34 14.72
CA THR A 51 -4.10 -0.09 14.35
C THR A 51 -2.69 -0.63 14.20
N GLY A 52 -2.42 -1.82 14.73
CA GLY A 52 -1.16 -2.52 14.51
C GLY A 52 -1.36 -3.82 13.76
N LEU A 53 -0.40 -4.16 12.89
CA LEU A 53 -0.37 -5.42 12.14
C LEU A 53 0.95 -6.14 12.41
N SER A 54 0.87 -7.43 12.72
CA SER A 54 2.03 -8.28 12.99
C SER A 54 1.86 -9.67 12.37
N ILE A 55 2.95 -10.22 11.83
CA ILE A 55 2.97 -11.56 11.26
C ILE A 55 3.36 -12.53 12.37
N VAL A 56 2.41 -13.36 12.81
CA VAL A 56 2.63 -14.39 13.83
C VAL A 56 3.25 -15.64 13.20
N GLU A 57 2.71 -16.07 12.06
CA GLU A 57 3.23 -17.20 11.31
C GLU A 57 3.25 -16.88 9.82
N ASN A 58 4.31 -17.29 9.14
CA ASN A 58 4.53 -17.04 7.71
C ASN A 58 4.52 -18.36 6.94
N LYS A 59 3.43 -18.61 6.19
CA LYS A 59 3.24 -19.81 5.34
C LYS A 59 2.64 -19.43 3.99
N HIS A 60 3.37 -18.64 3.20
CA HIS A 60 2.91 -18.15 1.90
C HIS A 60 2.16 -19.22 1.07
N PRO A 61 0.95 -18.93 0.54
CA PRO A 61 0.26 -17.63 0.54
C PRO A 61 -0.59 -17.35 1.79
N ILE A 62 -0.56 -18.20 2.81
CA ILE A 62 -1.37 -18.08 4.02
C ILE A 62 -0.54 -17.55 5.19
N TYR A 63 -1.07 -16.58 5.93
CA TYR A 63 -0.38 -15.93 7.03
C TYR A 63 -1.27 -15.89 8.25
N THR A 64 -0.69 -16.16 9.42
CA THR A 64 -1.37 -15.85 10.68
C THR A 64 -1.02 -14.41 11.03
N ILE A 65 -2.01 -13.52 10.97
CA ILE A 65 -1.83 -12.10 11.26
C ILE A 65 -2.53 -11.78 12.58
N ARG A 66 -1.83 -11.04 13.43
CA ARG A 66 -2.37 -10.43 14.64
C ARG A 66 -2.56 -8.95 14.43
N ILE A 67 -3.75 -8.49 14.74
CA ILE A 67 -4.23 -7.13 14.62
C ILE A 67 -4.46 -6.55 16.02
N THR A 68 -3.88 -5.39 16.29
CA THR A 68 -4.08 -4.64 17.53
C THR A 68 -4.85 -3.34 17.25
N CYS A 69 -5.70 -2.93 18.19
CA CYS A 69 -6.62 -1.80 18.00
C CYS A 69 -6.62 -0.87 19.21
N GLY A 70 -6.56 0.45 18.97
CA GLY A 70 -6.62 1.51 19.98
C GLY A 70 -5.33 1.69 20.79
N SER A 71 -4.64 0.59 21.10
CA SER A 71 -3.34 0.57 21.77
C SER A 71 -2.46 -0.55 21.20
N PRO A 72 -1.12 -0.37 21.13
CA PRO A 72 -0.18 -1.43 20.73
C PRO A 72 -0.32 -2.74 21.50
N ASP A 73 -0.83 -2.68 22.73
CA ASP A 73 -0.95 -3.85 23.63
C ASP A 73 -2.31 -4.57 23.52
N ASN A 74 -3.29 -4.00 22.80
CA ASN A 74 -4.65 -4.51 22.76
C ASN A 74 -4.91 -5.30 21.47
N ILE A 75 -4.86 -6.63 21.57
CA ILE A 75 -5.16 -7.54 20.45
C ILE A 75 -6.68 -7.59 20.24
N CYS A 76 -7.13 -7.16 19.06
CA CYS A 76 -8.55 -7.19 18.69
C CYS A 76 -8.89 -8.36 17.76
N HIS A 77 -7.94 -8.82 16.95
CA HIS A 77 -8.14 -9.95 16.06
C HIS A 77 -6.83 -10.71 15.84
N GLU A 78 -6.91 -12.03 15.73
CA GLU A 78 -5.82 -12.88 15.27
C GLU A 78 -6.43 -13.99 14.44
N GLY A 79 -5.96 -14.16 13.20
CA GLY A 79 -6.61 -15.02 12.23
C GLY A 79 -5.72 -15.38 11.05
N LEU A 80 -6.23 -16.28 10.22
CA LEU A 80 -5.59 -16.67 8.97
C LEU A 80 -6.00 -15.71 7.85
N PHE A 81 -5.03 -15.22 7.11
CA PHE A 81 -5.21 -14.37 5.95
C PHE A 81 -4.52 -14.99 4.74
N GLU A 82 -5.22 -15.05 3.62
CA GLU A 82 -4.69 -15.50 2.34
C GLU A 82 -4.29 -14.30 1.49
N TYR A 83 -3.07 -14.34 0.97
CA TYR A 83 -2.56 -13.33 0.07
C TYR A 83 -3.21 -13.46 -1.32
N LYS A 84 -3.85 -12.37 -1.78
CA LYS A 84 -4.49 -12.24 -3.08
C LYS A 84 -3.66 -11.34 -3.99
N GLY A 85 -2.49 -11.85 -4.36
CA GLY A 85 -1.59 -11.20 -5.31
C GLY A 85 -0.71 -12.19 -6.04
N ASN A 86 0.16 -11.69 -6.89
CA ASN A 86 1.10 -12.52 -7.66
C ASN A 86 2.51 -11.91 -7.72
N THR A 87 2.72 -10.74 -7.12
CA THR A 87 3.99 -10.02 -7.19
C THR A 87 4.98 -10.46 -6.11
N LEU A 88 4.50 -10.57 -4.86
CA LEU A 88 5.34 -10.92 -3.71
C LEU A 88 5.45 -12.44 -3.54
N SER A 89 6.68 -12.93 -3.38
CA SER A 89 6.96 -14.33 -2.99
C SER A 89 6.86 -14.57 -1.48
N LYS A 90 6.83 -13.49 -0.71
CA LYS A 90 6.72 -13.46 0.75
C LYS A 90 6.29 -12.06 1.18
N ILE A 91 5.42 -11.98 2.19
CA ILE A 91 5.02 -10.72 2.81
C ILE A 91 5.90 -10.46 4.05
N GLU A 92 6.38 -9.23 4.16
CA GLU A 92 7.09 -8.67 5.29
C GLU A 92 6.26 -7.58 5.99
N ILE A 93 6.63 -7.23 7.22
CA ILE A 93 5.92 -6.21 8.02
C ILE A 93 5.84 -4.85 7.31
N ARG A 94 6.84 -4.52 6.47
CA ARG A 94 6.90 -3.27 5.71
C ARG A 94 5.98 -3.24 4.51
N ASP A 95 5.46 -4.40 4.10
CA ASP A 95 4.55 -4.49 2.96
C ASP A 95 3.13 -4.11 3.35
N PHE A 96 2.79 -4.01 4.63
CA PHE A 96 1.47 -3.56 5.07
C PHE A 96 1.26 -2.07 4.83
N ALA A 97 0.11 -1.72 4.24
CA ALA A 97 -0.32 -0.34 4.04
C ALA A 97 -1.48 0.07 4.94
N SER A 98 -2.53 -0.75 5.03
CA SER A 98 -3.72 -0.45 5.84
C SER A 98 -4.52 -1.68 6.21
N TYR A 99 -5.39 -1.54 7.21
CA TYR A 99 -6.41 -2.52 7.56
C TYR A 99 -7.77 -1.83 7.66
N LEU A 100 -8.76 -2.32 6.91
CA LEU A 100 -10.10 -1.74 6.82
C LEU A 100 -11.18 -2.58 7.52
N GLY A 101 -10.78 -3.46 8.45
CA GLY A 101 -11.71 -4.28 9.23
C GLY A 101 -12.06 -5.62 8.60
N GLU A 102 -11.96 -5.74 7.27
CA GLU A 102 -12.18 -7.00 6.55
C GLU A 102 -10.89 -7.46 5.87
N GLU A 103 -10.21 -6.58 5.12
CA GLU A 103 -8.97 -6.90 4.41
C GLU A 103 -7.79 -6.05 4.88
N ILE A 104 -6.59 -6.58 4.63
CA ILE A 104 -5.32 -5.86 4.81
C ILE A 104 -4.78 -5.51 3.42
N THR A 105 -4.62 -4.22 3.15
CA THR A 105 -4.01 -3.74 1.90
C THR A 105 -2.49 -3.66 2.07
N LEU A 106 -1.76 -4.03 1.01
CA LEU A 106 -0.30 -3.97 0.93
C LEU A 106 0.17 -2.69 0.20
N THR A 107 1.43 -2.30 0.41
CA THR A 107 2.04 -1.09 -0.16
C THR A 107 2.14 -1.12 -1.69
N ASN A 108 2.13 -2.31 -2.28
CA ASN A 108 2.08 -2.51 -3.73
C ASN A 108 0.65 -2.56 -4.30
N GLY A 109 -0.38 -2.40 -3.45
CA GLY A 109 -1.79 -2.40 -3.84
C GLY A 109 -2.46 -3.78 -3.90
N GLU A 110 -1.73 -4.87 -3.62
CA GLU A 110 -2.31 -6.20 -3.43
C GLU A 110 -2.91 -6.35 -2.01
N THR A 111 -3.61 -7.45 -1.74
CA THR A 111 -4.37 -7.62 -0.49
C THR A 111 -4.11 -8.96 0.21
N LEU A 112 -4.43 -8.97 1.50
CA LEU A 112 -4.55 -10.13 2.37
C LEU A 112 -6.00 -10.20 2.85
N GLU A 113 -6.69 -11.29 2.52
CA GLU A 113 -8.11 -11.49 2.84
C GLU A 113 -8.26 -12.56 3.93
N PRO A 114 -9.20 -12.40 4.87
CA PRO A 114 -9.41 -13.34 5.96
C PRO A 114 -9.96 -14.67 5.41
N MET A 115 -9.42 -15.77 5.91
CA MET A 115 -9.95 -17.11 5.62
C MET A 115 -11.07 -17.40 6.61
N ASN A 116 -12.30 -17.53 6.10
CA ASN A 116 -13.48 -17.97 6.89
C ASN A 116 -13.31 -19.37 7.46
#